data_AF-A0A661F6R3-F1
#
_entry.id   AF-A0A661F6R3-F1
#
_cell.length_a   1.000
_cell.length_b   1.000
_cell.length_c   1.000
_cell.angle_alpha   90.00
_cell.angle_beta   90.00
_cell.angle_gamma   90.00
#
_symmetry.space_group_name_H-M   'P 1'
#
loop_
_entity.id
_entity.type
_entity.pdbx_description
1 polymer ?
#
loop_
_entity_poly.entity_id
_entity_poly.type
_entity_poly.pdbx_seq_one_letter_code
_entity_poly.pdbx_strand_id
1 'polypeptide(L)' 'DILQRGAVVRDMVSTSAGGAGGTVKLPNEKAGLMMVFRAFDRVSFALVLKATRAIHLQDIVKSP' A
#
# COMPACT_ATOMS: atom_id res chain seq x y z
N ASP A 1 0.15 5.28 9.65
CA ASP A 1 -0.10 5.40 8.20
C ASP A 1 -0.50 4.08 7.57
N ILE A 2 -1.48 4.13 6.66
CA ILE A 2 -1.89 2.99 5.82
C ILE A 2 -1.14 3.09 4.50
N LEU A 3 -0.45 2.02 4.12
CA LEU A 3 0.29 1.89 2.88
C LEU A 3 -0.39 0.84 2.00
N GLN A 4 -0.86 1.27 0.83
CA GLN A 4 -1.35 0.36 -0.19
C GLN A 4 -0.17 -0.25 -0.93
N ARG A 5 -0.20 -1.58 -1.09
CA ARG A 5 0.85 -2.27 -1.84
C ARG A 5 0.81 -1.84 -3.31
N GLY A 6 1.96 -1.43 -3.84
CA GLY A 6 2.05 -1.08 -5.26
C GLY A 6 1.73 -2.29 -6.14
N ALA A 7 0.94 -2.05 -7.18
CA ALA A 7 0.55 -3.08 -8.14
C ALA A 7 1.76 -3.52 -8.99
N VAL A 8 1.72 -4.76 -9.45
CA VAL A 8 2.69 -5.30 -10.41
C VAL A 8 2.14 -5.01 -11.81
N VAL A 9 2.74 -4.04 -12.50
CA VAL A 9 2.31 -3.57 -13.82
C VAL A 9 3.33 -4.02 -14.86
N ARG A 10 2.86 -4.48 -16.01
CA ARG A 10 3.74 -4.80 -17.14
C ARG A 10 4.25 -3.50 -17.75
N ASP A 11 5.56 -3.29 -17.70
CA ASP A 11 6.17 -2.13 -18.34
C ASP A 11 6.16 -2.34 -19.87
N MET A 12 5.57 -1.39 -20.59
CA MET A 12 5.45 -1.39 -22.05
C MET A 12 6.50 -0.48 -22.72
N VAL A 13 7.28 0.28 -21.93
CA VAL A 13 8.22 1.29 -22.43
C VAL A 13 9.66 0.75 -22.51
N SER A 14 9.94 -0.44 -21.96
CA SER A 14 11.28 -1.04 -21.95
C SER A 14 11.76 -1.59 -23.31
N THR A 15 11.08 -1.29 -24.42
CA THR A 15 11.53 -1.65 -25.79
C THR A 15 12.64 -0.73 -26.33
N SER A 16 13.00 0.37 -25.66
CA SER A 16 13.94 1.36 -26.21
C SER A 16 15.09 1.80 -25.31
N ALA A 17 15.23 1.30 -24.07
CA ALA A 17 16.39 1.60 -23.22
C ALA A 17 16.62 0.54 -22.12
N GLY A 18 17.38 -0.50 -22.43
CA GLY A 18 18.31 -1.13 -21.48
C GLY A 18 17.77 -1.85 -20.23
N GLY A 19 16.49 -2.22 -20.15
CA GLY A 19 15.96 -3.01 -19.03
C GLY A 19 14.89 -3.97 -19.53
N ALA A 20 15.00 -5.25 -19.18
CA ALA A 20 14.11 -6.32 -19.65
C ALA A 20 12.62 -5.92 -19.51
N GLY A 21 11.82 -6.17 -20.56
CA GLY A 21 10.37 -6.03 -20.59
C GLY A 21 9.68 -6.97 -19.61
N GLY A 22 9.88 -6.70 -18.33
CA GLY A 22 9.42 -7.46 -17.19
C GLY A 22 8.34 -6.70 -16.44
N THR A 23 7.57 -7.43 -15.66
CA THR A 23 6.61 -6.85 -14.73
C THR A 23 7.33 -6.04 -13.66
N VAL A 24 7.00 -4.75 -13.52
CA VAL A 24 7.56 -3.85 -12.50
C VAL A 24 6.57 -3.73 -11.34
N LYS A 25 7.08 -3.84 -10.11
CA LYS A 25 6.30 -3.58 -8.89
C LYS A 25 6.38 -2.09 -8.56
N LEU A 26 5.23 -1.42 -8.55
CA LEU A 26 5.15 -0.02 -8.14
C LEU A 26 5.52 0.14 -6.65
N PRO A 27 6.05 1.31 -6.24
CA PRO A 27 6.26 1.61 -4.82
C PRO A 27 4.93 1.59 -4.06
N ASN A 28 5.01 1.34 -2.75
CA ASN A 28 3.83 1.42 -1.90
C ASN A 28 3.42 2.89 -1.72
N GLU A 29 2.13 3.18 -1.85
CA GLU A 29 1.61 4.53 -1.74
C GLU A 29 0.84 4.73 -0.42
N LYS A 30 0.83 5.97 0.09
CA LYS A 30 0.04 6.32 1.28
C LYS A 30 -1.45 6.32 0.93
N ALA A 31 -2.18 5.40 1.53
CA ALA A 31 -3.62 5.19 1.31
C ALA A 31 -4.50 5.86 2.37
N GLY A 32 -3.95 6.17 3.55
CA GLY A 32 -4.73 6.80 4.60
C GLY A 32 -4.04 6.95 5.95
N LEU A 33 -4.79 7.47 6.91
CA LEU A 33 -4.45 7.62 8.32
C LEU A 33 -5.50 6.89 9.18
N MET A 34 -5.06 6.18 10.20
CA MET A 34 -5.92 5.52 11.17
C MET A 34 -5.48 5.79 12.60
N MET A 35 -6.42 5.66 13.55
CA MET A 35 -6.18 5.72 14.98
C MET A 35 -6.61 4.40 15.63
N VAL A 36 -5.71 3.79 16.40
CA VAL A 36 -6.03 2.63 17.23
C VAL A 36 -6.68 3.13 18.53
N PHE A 37 -7.87 2.63 18.86
CA PHE A 37 -8.59 3.02 20.08
C PHE A 37 -8.70 1.87 21.09
N ARG A 38 -8.40 0.64 20.68
CA ARG A 38 -8.34 -0.52 21.58
C ARG A 38 -7.32 -1.54 21.06
N ALA A 39 -6.43 -1.98 21.92
CA ALA A 39 -5.45 -3.03 21.62
C ALA A 39 -5.64 -4.21 22.57
N PHE A 40 -5.54 -5.42 22.03
CA PHE A 40 -5.45 -6.69 22.72
C PHE A 40 -4.15 -7.39 22.32
N ASP A 41 -3.80 -8.49 22.99
CA ASP A 41 -2.54 -9.21 22.75
C ASP A 41 -2.27 -9.60 21.30
N ARG A 42 -3.32 -9.88 20.51
CA ARG A 42 -3.18 -10.36 19.12
C ARG A 42 -3.99 -9.59 18.08
N VAL A 43 -4.75 -8.59 18.50
CA VAL A 43 -5.63 -7.84 17.61
C VAL A 43 -5.84 -6.43 18.16
N SER A 44 -5.93 -5.45 17.27
CA SER A 44 -6.29 -4.08 17.61
C SER A 44 -7.51 -3.64 16.79
N PHE A 45 -8.32 -2.78 17.40
CA PHE A 45 -9.39 -2.08 16.70
C PHE A 45 -8.94 -0.65 16.42
N ALA A 46 -9.12 -0.23 15.17
CA ALA A 46 -8.75 1.09 14.69
C ALA A 46 -9.88 1.71 13.87
N LEU A 47 -9.92 3.05 13.85
CA LEU A 47 -10.79 3.84 12.99
C LEU A 47 -9.95 4.49 11.90
N VAL A 48 -10.40 4.40 10.65
CA VAL A 48 -9.79 5.11 9.52
C VAL A 48 -10.28 6.55 9.53
N LEU A 49 -9.36 7.49 9.78
CA LEU A 49 -9.66 8.92 9.89
C LEU A 49 -9.63 9.62 8.53
N LYS A 50 -8.75 9.18 7.64
CA LYS A 50 -8.62 9.73 6.28
C LYS A 50 -8.24 8.61 5.32
N ALA A 51 -8.94 8.53 4.18
CA ALA A 51 -8.62 7.64 3.08
C ALA A 51 -8.38 8.46 1.81
N THR A 52 -7.17 8.38 1.26
CA THR A 52 -6.82 8.99 -0.03
C THR A 52 -7.08 8.03 -1.21
N ARG A 53 -7.16 6.73 -0.93
CA ARG A 53 -7.52 5.67 -1.86
C ARG A 53 -8.42 4.64 -1.18
N ALA A 54 -9.06 3.78 -1.97
CA ALA A 54 -9.80 2.65 -1.44
C ALA A 54 -8.86 1.74 -0.63
N ILE A 55 -9.24 1.46 0.63
CA ILE A 55 -8.50 0.58 1.53
C ILE A 55 -8.89 -0.86 1.22
N HIS A 56 -7.91 -1.70 0.97
CA HIS A 56 -8.11 -3.11 0.65
C HIS A 56 -7.72 -4.00 1.83
N LEU A 57 -8.32 -5.19 1.92
CA LEU A 57 -7.81 -6.23 2.81
C LEU A 57 -6.34 -6.52 2.45
N GLN A 58 -5.49 -6.70 3.46
CA GLN A 58 -4.05 -6.92 3.35
C GLN A 58 -3.18 -5.68 3.02
N ASP A 59 -3.74 -4.47 3.08
CA ASP A 59 -2.93 -3.25 3.07
C ASP A 59 -2.01 -3.18 4.30
N ILE A 60 -0.81 -2.64 4.11
CA ILE A 60 0.23 -2.61 5.12
C ILE A 60 -0.02 -1.43 6.04
N VAL A 61 -0.17 -1.69 7.34
CA VAL A 61 -0.30 -0.64 8.36
C VAL A 61 1.05 -0.43 9.03
N LYS A 62 1.54 0.80 9.04
CA LYS A 62 2.77 1.18 9.73
C LYS A 62 2.48 2.31 10.72
N SER A 63 3.07 2.30 11.91
CA SER A 63 3.11 3.51 12.74
C SER A 63 3.85 4.61 11.95
N PRO A 64 3.33 5.85 11.92
CA PRO A 64 4.10 6.96 11.37
C PRO A 64 5.48 7.05 12.04
#